data_AF-A0A7C3HLJ4-F1
#
_entry.id   AF-A0A7C3HLJ4-F1
#
_cell.length_a   1.000
_cell.length_b   1.000
_cell.length_c   1.000
_cell.angle_alpha   90.00
_cell.angle_beta   90.00
_cell.angle_gamma   90.00
#
_symmetry.space_group_name_H-M   'P 1'
#
loop_
_entity.id
_entity.type
_entity.pdbx_description
1 polymer ?
#
loop_
_entity_poly.entity_id
_entity_poly.type
_entity_poly.pdbx_seq_one_letter_code
_entity_poly.pdbx_strand_id
1 'polypeptide(L)'
;DADVQANDLGVEVLDVRVKQIDLPTEVSESVYGRMSAERERVARDLRAKGAEAAERIRADADRQRVVILAEAYRDAEKLRGEGDAKAAKIYADAFTKDAEFYAFWRSLSAYGNALGGHGDVMVLKPDSEFFRYFNTKK
;
A
#
# COMPACT_ATOMS: atom_id res chain seq x y z
N ASP A 1 26.69 64.73 -0.15
CA ASP A 1 26.46 65.85 0.80
C ASP A 1 27.29 65.75 2.08
N ALA A 2 27.36 64.60 2.77
CA ALA A 2 28.19 64.46 3.98
C ALA A 2 29.71 64.66 3.75
N ASP A 3 30.26 64.16 2.64
CA ASP A 3 31.70 64.26 2.34
C ASP A 3 32.18 65.68 2.03
N VAL A 4 31.29 66.53 1.50
CA VAL A 4 31.64 67.92 1.14
C VAL A 4 31.81 68.77 2.40
N GLN A 5 30.94 68.57 3.40
CA GLN A 5 31.04 69.29 4.69
C GLN A 5 32.18 68.76 5.58
N ALA A 6 32.58 67.50 5.42
CA ALA A 6 33.67 66.90 6.19
C ALA A 6 35.07 67.36 5.71
N ASN A 7 35.22 67.56 4.40
CA ASN A 7 36.46 68.07 3.80
C ASN A 7 36.80 69.51 4.24
N ASP A 8 35.79 70.37 4.42
CA ASP A 8 35.98 71.75 4.92
C ASP A 8 36.47 71.79 6.39
N LEU A 9 36.29 70.69 7.14
CA LEU A 9 36.74 70.51 8.52
C LEU A 9 38.05 69.69 8.63
N GLY A 10 38.62 69.23 7.50
CA GLY A 10 39.85 68.43 7.46
C GLY A 10 39.68 66.97 7.90
N VAL A 11 38.46 66.41 7.79
CA VAL A 11 38.13 65.05 8.25
C VAL A 11 37.59 64.22 7.10
N GLU A 12 38.05 62.97 6.95
CA GLU A 12 37.60 62.03 5.91
C GLU A 12 36.51 61.08 6.45
N VAL A 13 35.37 61.01 5.77
CA VAL A 13 34.26 60.10 6.12
C VAL A 13 34.52 58.74 5.47
N LEU A 14 34.73 57.70 6.29
CA LEU A 14 35.01 56.34 5.80
C LEU A 14 33.74 55.49 5.59
N ASP A 15 32.70 55.65 6.43
CA ASP A 15 31.46 54.88 6.37
C ASP A 15 30.33 55.57 7.16
N VAL A 16 29.12 55.56 6.62
CA VAL A 16 27.91 56.10 7.26
C VAL A 16 26.93 54.97 7.52
N ARG A 17 26.76 54.63 8.79
CA ARG A 17 25.78 53.63 9.23
C ARG A 17 24.68 54.26 10.07
N VAL A 18 23.47 53.79 9.85
CA VAL A 18 22.33 54.12 10.71
C VAL A 18 22.52 53.43 12.05
N LYS A 19 22.72 54.22 13.11
CA LYS A 19 22.95 53.71 14.47
C LYS A 19 21.65 53.25 15.15
N GLN A 20 20.57 54.00 14.97
CA GLN A 20 19.26 53.72 15.55
C GLN A 20 18.18 54.48 14.79
N ILE A 21 17.02 53.86 14.59
CA ILE A 21 15.82 54.49 14.05
C ILE A 21 14.79 54.46 15.19
N ASP A 22 14.48 55.62 15.76
CA ASP A 22 13.43 55.74 16.77
C ASP A 22 12.09 55.90 16.06
N LEU A 23 11.32 54.80 16.03
CA LEU A 23 9.94 54.81 15.57
C LEU A 23 9.00 55.13 16.76
N PRO A 24 8.02 56.04 16.62
CA PRO A 24 7.04 56.28 17.67
C PRO A 24 6.29 54.99 18.04
N THR A 25 6.16 54.70 19.33
CA THR A 25 5.56 53.46 19.86
C THR A 25 4.11 53.27 19.40
N GLU A 26 3.34 54.36 19.29
CA GLU A 26 1.93 54.35 18.87
C GLU A 26 1.72 53.82 17.43
N VAL A 27 2.66 54.07 16.52
CA VAL A 27 2.55 53.60 15.12
C VAL A 27 3.09 52.17 15.00
N SER A 28 4.11 51.85 15.79
CA SER A 28 4.82 50.57 15.81
C SER A 28 3.90 49.39 16.11
N GLU A 29 3.02 49.51 17.12
CA GLU A 29 2.09 48.44 17.50
C GLU A 29 1.11 48.08 16.37
N SER A 30 0.56 49.09 15.68
CA SER A 30 -0.37 48.91 14.56
C SER A 30 0.27 48.21 13.36
N VAL A 31 1.57 48.46 13.13
CA VAL A 31 2.34 47.83 12.06
C VAL A 31 2.65 46.39 12.43
N TYR A 32 3.09 46.13 13.67
CA TYR A 32 3.32 44.78 14.17
C TYR A 32 2.06 43.91 14.13
N GLY A 33 0.90 44.45 14.53
CA GLY A 33 -0.39 43.74 14.45
C GLY A 33 -0.80 43.39 13.02
N ARG A 34 -0.55 44.29 12.05
CA ARG A 34 -0.78 43.99 10.63
C ARG A 34 0.20 42.94 10.10
N MET A 35 1.46 43.02 10.47
CA MET A 35 2.47 42.04 10.07
C MET A 35 2.19 40.64 10.62
N SER A 36 1.75 40.53 11.88
CA SER A 36 1.40 39.25 12.49
C SER A 36 0.15 38.64 11.85
N ALA A 37 -0.89 39.44 11.61
CA ALA A 37 -2.10 38.99 10.93
C ALA A 37 -1.82 38.51 9.49
N GLU A 38 -0.97 39.22 8.75
CA GLU A 38 -0.59 38.84 7.40
C GLU A 38 0.26 37.56 7.40
N ARG A 39 1.22 37.44 8.32
CA ARG A 39 2.00 36.19 8.53
C ARG A 39 1.08 35.01 8.83
N GLU A 40 0.08 35.21 9.68
CA GLU A 40 -0.86 34.16 10.03
C GLU A 40 -1.75 33.77 8.84
N ARG A 41 -2.18 34.75 8.04
CA ARG A 41 -2.93 34.53 6.80
C ARG A 41 -2.13 33.68 5.81
N VAL A 42 -0.86 34.03 5.57
CA VAL A 42 0.05 33.27 4.69
C VAL A 42 0.27 31.86 5.24
N ALA A 43 0.46 31.71 6.55
CA ALA A 43 0.63 30.40 7.18
C ALA A 43 -0.63 29.52 7.05
N ARG A 44 -1.83 30.10 7.17
CA ARG A 44 -3.10 29.38 6.95
C ARG A 44 -3.24 28.93 5.50
N ASP A 45 -2.94 29.80 4.54
CA ASP A 45 -2.99 29.48 3.11
C ASP A 45 -2.04 28.32 2.75
N LEU A 46 -0.79 28.37 3.23
CA LEU A 46 0.18 27.30 3.01
C LEU A 46 -0.25 25.97 3.64
N ARG A 47 -0.81 25.99 4.86
CA ARG A 47 -1.33 24.78 5.51
C ARG A 47 -2.53 24.20 4.75
N ALA A 48 -3.44 25.06 4.26
CA ALA A 48 -4.59 24.63 3.47
C ALA A 48 -4.15 23.96 2.17
N LYS A 49 -3.21 24.57 1.43
CA LYS A 49 -2.63 23.98 0.21
C LYS A 49 -1.90 22.66 0.49
N GLY A 50 -1.17 22.58 1.60
CA GLY A 50 -0.52 21.34 2.03
C GLY A 50 -1.53 20.23 2.35
N ALA A 51 -2.62 20.57 3.04
CA ALA A 51 -3.69 19.62 3.36
C ALA A 51 -4.42 19.14 2.10
N GLU A 52 -4.75 20.03 1.17
CA GLU A 52 -5.38 19.68 -0.11
C GLU A 52 -4.50 18.74 -0.93
N ALA A 53 -3.21 19.07 -1.07
CA ALA A 53 -2.26 18.22 -1.80
C ALA A 53 -2.11 16.84 -1.13
N ALA A 54 -2.03 16.80 0.20
CA ALA A 54 -1.96 15.55 0.95
C ALA A 54 -3.21 14.69 0.76
N GLU A 55 -4.40 15.28 0.81
CA GLU A 55 -5.66 14.57 0.63
C GLU A 55 -5.78 14.00 -0.79
N ARG A 56 -5.38 14.78 -1.79
CA ARG A 56 -5.32 14.31 -3.19
C ARG A 56 -4.38 13.12 -3.37
N ILE A 57 -3.20 13.17 -2.77
CA ILE A 57 -2.22 12.08 -2.83
C ILE A 57 -2.77 10.82 -2.15
N ARG A 58 -3.39 10.95 -0.97
CA ARG A 58 -3.99 9.81 -0.26
C ARG A 58 -5.11 9.18 -1.06
N ALA A 59 -6.02 10.00 -1.60
CA ALA A 59 -7.13 9.52 -2.41
C ALA A 59 -6.65 8.78 -3.68
N ASP A 60 -5.57 9.26 -4.31
CA ASP A 60 -4.99 8.59 -5.48
C ASP A 60 -4.30 7.28 -5.08
N ALA A 61 -3.54 7.27 -3.99
CA ALA A 61 -2.90 6.07 -3.47
C ALA A 61 -3.93 5.00 -3.07
N ASP A 62 -5.05 5.39 -2.46
CA ASP A 62 -6.13 4.48 -2.13
C ASP A 62 -6.79 3.89 -3.38
N ARG A 63 -7.03 4.71 -4.40
CA ARG A 63 -7.56 4.24 -5.69
C ARG A 63 -6.60 3.23 -6.32
N GLN A 64 -5.31 3.56 -6.39
CA GLN A 64 -4.29 2.68 -6.95
C GLN A 64 -4.21 1.35 -6.20
N ARG A 65 -4.23 1.39 -4.86
CA ARG A 65 -4.25 0.18 -4.02
C ARG A 65 -5.41 -0.74 -4.36
N VAL A 66 -6.63 -0.19 -4.47
CA VAL A 66 -7.83 -0.97 -4.80
C VAL A 66 -7.70 -1.60 -6.19
N VAL A 67 -7.23 -0.84 -7.18
CA VAL A 67 -7.01 -1.37 -8.55
C VAL A 67 -5.99 -2.49 -8.55
N ILE A 68 -4.83 -2.29 -7.92
CA ILE A 68 -3.75 -3.31 -7.87
C ILE A 68 -4.25 -4.59 -7.21
N LEU A 69 -4.97 -4.48 -6.08
CA LEU A 69 -5.52 -5.65 -5.39
C LEU A 69 -6.57 -6.37 -6.25
N ALA A 70 -7.43 -5.62 -6.94
CA ALA A 70 -8.44 -6.20 -7.83
C ALA A 70 -7.81 -6.90 -9.04
N GLU A 71 -6.78 -6.32 -9.65
CA GLU A 71 -6.04 -6.92 -10.75
C GLU A 71 -5.28 -8.17 -10.31
N ALA A 72 -4.59 -8.10 -9.17
CA ALA A 72 -3.90 -9.25 -8.59
C ALA A 72 -4.86 -10.40 -8.29
N TYR A 73 -6.04 -10.09 -7.72
CA TYR A 73 -7.07 -11.09 -7.45
C TYR A 73 -7.63 -11.70 -8.73
N ARG A 74 -7.97 -10.88 -9.73
CA ARG A 74 -8.43 -11.33 -11.05
C ARG A 74 -7.43 -12.29 -11.69
N ASP A 75 -6.15 -11.91 -11.67
CA ASP A 75 -5.10 -12.68 -12.32
C ASP A 75 -4.83 -13.99 -11.56
N ALA A 76 -4.91 -13.98 -10.23
CA ALA A 76 -4.83 -15.18 -9.41
C ALA A 76 -5.99 -16.16 -9.67
N GLU A 77 -7.23 -15.68 -9.73
CA GLU A 77 -8.39 -16.52 -10.05
C GLU A 77 -8.32 -17.07 -11.47
N LYS A 78 -7.86 -16.26 -12.44
CA LYS A 78 -7.63 -16.74 -13.81
C LYS A 78 -6.59 -17.85 -13.84
N LEU A 79 -5.46 -17.67 -13.16
CA LEU A 79 -4.39 -18.68 -13.12
C LEU A 79 -4.87 -19.96 -12.44
N ARG A 80 -5.63 -19.85 -11.34
CA ARG A 80 -6.24 -21.01 -10.68
C ARG A 80 -7.21 -21.74 -11.60
N GLY A 81 -8.10 -21.01 -12.27
CA GLY A 81 -9.04 -21.59 -13.24
C GLY A 81 -8.35 -22.28 -14.41
N GLU A 82 -7.27 -21.71 -14.94
CA GLU A 82 -6.45 -22.36 -15.98
C GLU A 82 -5.76 -23.62 -15.46
N GLY A 83 -5.28 -23.61 -14.21
CA GLY A 83 -4.71 -24.78 -13.54
C GLY A 83 -5.73 -25.90 -13.37
N ASP A 84 -6.91 -25.58 -12.86
CA ASP A 84 -8.00 -26.53 -12.65
C ASP A 84 -8.50 -27.12 -13.98
N ALA A 85 -8.63 -26.30 -15.02
CA ALA A 85 -8.99 -26.75 -16.35
C ALA A 85 -7.95 -27.71 -16.94
N LYS A 86 -6.65 -27.40 -16.80
CA LYS A 86 -5.56 -28.30 -17.23
C LYS A 86 -5.56 -29.61 -16.44
N ALA A 87 -5.75 -29.56 -15.12
CA ALA A 87 -5.82 -30.74 -14.28
C ALA A 87 -7.02 -31.63 -14.66
N ALA A 88 -8.20 -31.04 -14.81
CA ALA A 88 -9.40 -31.74 -15.25
C ALA A 88 -9.22 -32.40 -16.63
N LYS A 89 -8.59 -31.70 -17.57
CA LYS A 89 -8.25 -32.25 -18.89
C LYS A 89 -7.32 -33.46 -18.77
N ILE A 90 -6.24 -33.36 -18.01
CA ILE A 90 -5.29 -34.47 -17.81
C ILE A 90 -6.00 -35.67 -17.16
N TYR A 91 -6.87 -35.44 -16.17
CA TYR A 91 -7.65 -36.51 -15.55
C TYR A 91 -8.62 -37.18 -16.52
N ALA A 92 -9.32 -36.40 -17.36
CA ALA A 92 -10.21 -36.96 -18.38
C ALA A 92 -9.43 -37.76 -19.44
N ASP A 93 -8.30 -37.25 -19.89
CA ASP A 93 -7.43 -37.94 -20.85
C ASP A 93 -6.87 -39.25 -20.26
N ALA A 94 -6.52 -39.26 -18.97
CA ALA A 94 -6.08 -40.47 -18.26
C ALA A 94 -7.22 -41.49 -18.09
N PHE A 95 -8.41 -41.04 -17.70
CA PHE A 95 -9.59 -41.90 -17.56
C PHE A 95 -9.96 -42.58 -18.89
N THR A 96 -9.82 -41.86 -20.00
CA THR A 96 -10.11 -42.41 -21.34
C THR A 96 -9.12 -43.50 -21.76
N LYS A 97 -7.90 -43.52 -21.21
CA LYS A 97 -6.88 -44.55 -21.52
C LYS A 97 -7.11 -45.86 -20.77
N ASP A 98 -7.44 -45.80 -19.48
CA ASP A 98 -7.79 -46.97 -18.67
C ASP A 98 -8.57 -46.52 -17.42
N ALA A 99 -9.88 -46.73 -17.44
CA ALA A 99 -10.78 -46.31 -16.38
C ALA A 99 -10.61 -47.12 -15.08
N GLU A 100 -10.28 -48.41 -15.18
CA GLU A 100 -10.11 -49.29 -14.01
C GLU A 100 -8.81 -48.96 -13.27
N PHE A 101 -7.70 -48.79 -14.01
CA PHE A 101 -6.41 -48.42 -13.42
C PHE A 101 -6.45 -47.04 -12.74
N TYR A 102 -7.14 -46.07 -13.35
CA TYR A 102 -7.30 -44.74 -12.77
C TYR A 102 -8.11 -44.77 -11.47
N ALA A 103 -9.24 -45.47 -11.43
CA ALA A 103 -10.07 -45.61 -10.24
C ALA A 103 -9.30 -46.27 -9.08
N PHE A 104 -8.50 -47.30 -9.40
CA PHE A 104 -7.60 -47.93 -8.44
C PHE A 104 -6.53 -46.95 -7.91
N TRP A 105 -5.77 -46.29 -8.78
CA TRP A 105 -4.72 -45.34 -8.36
C TRP A 105 -5.27 -44.17 -7.55
N ARG A 106 -6.43 -43.61 -7.94
CA ARG A 106 -7.07 -42.50 -7.23
C ARG A 106 -7.52 -42.91 -5.83
N SER A 107 -8.06 -44.13 -5.68
CA SER A 107 -8.42 -44.68 -4.37
C SER A 107 -7.18 -44.86 -3.48
N LEU A 108 -6.07 -45.37 -4.05
CA LEU A 108 -4.80 -45.56 -3.33
C LEU A 108 -4.19 -44.23 -2.85
N SER A 109 -4.24 -43.19 -3.69
CA SER A 109 -3.80 -41.84 -3.34
C SER A 109 -4.70 -41.20 -2.28
N ALA A 110 -6.01 -41.44 -2.33
CA ALA A 110 -6.94 -40.99 -1.29
C ALA A 110 -6.64 -41.66 0.06
N TYR A 111 -6.31 -42.96 0.06
CA TYR A 111 -5.87 -43.66 1.27
C TYR A 111 -4.58 -43.07 1.84
N GLY A 112 -3.58 -42.82 1.00
CA GLY A 112 -2.32 -42.23 1.44
C GLY A 112 -2.48 -40.85 2.07
N ASN A 113 -3.37 -40.02 1.52
CA ASN A 113 -3.66 -38.69 2.08
C ASN A 113 -4.50 -38.75 3.36
N ALA A 114 -5.47 -39.68 3.45
CA ALA A 114 -6.36 -39.80 4.60
C ALA A 114 -5.70 -40.52 5.80
N LEU A 115 -4.75 -41.43 5.58
CA LEU A 115 -4.15 -42.26 6.63
C LEU A 115 -2.79 -41.72 7.14
N GLY A 116 -2.29 -40.60 6.60
CA GLY A 116 -0.98 -40.03 6.92
C GLY A 116 -0.94 -39.04 8.09
N GLY A 117 -2.08 -38.63 8.64
CA GLY A 117 -2.16 -37.71 9.77
C GLY A 117 -2.12 -38.44 11.11
N HIS A 118 -1.16 -38.09 11.98
CA HIS A 118 -1.13 -38.58 13.37
C HIS A 118 -2.40 -38.16 14.13
N GLY A 119 -3.40 -39.02 14.25
CA GLY A 119 -4.55 -38.84 15.15
C GLY A 119 -5.96 -39.03 14.58
N ASP A 120 -6.14 -39.40 13.31
CA ASP A 120 -7.50 -39.52 12.73
C ASP A 120 -8.22 -40.82 13.16
N VAL A 121 -9.16 -40.70 14.09
CA VAL A 121 -10.12 -41.77 14.42
C VAL A 121 -11.22 -41.76 13.37
N MET A 122 -11.06 -42.59 12.34
CA MET A 122 -12.00 -42.69 11.22
C MET A 122 -13.10 -43.71 11.53
N VAL A 123 -14.34 -43.25 11.77
CA VAL A 123 -15.51 -44.13 11.94
C VAL A 123 -16.08 -44.45 10.57
N LEU A 124 -15.67 -45.58 9.99
CA LEU A 124 -16.13 -46.05 8.68
C LEU A 124 -16.97 -47.32 8.83
N LYS A 125 -18.03 -47.42 8.04
CA LYS A 125 -18.77 -48.68 7.91
C LYS A 125 -17.92 -49.70 7.13
N PRO A 126 -17.90 -50.99 7.53
CA PRO A 126 -17.10 -52.04 6.89
C PRO A 126 -17.39 -52.30 5.39
N ASP A 127 -18.53 -51.81 4.89
CA ASP A 127 -19.03 -51.97 3.52
C ASP A 127 -18.88 -50.70 2.65
N SER A 128 -18.15 -49.68 3.12
CA SER A 128 -17.97 -48.43 2.38
C SER A 128 -17.26 -48.65 1.03
N GLU A 129 -17.75 -48.00 -0.04
CA GLU A 129 -17.06 -47.92 -1.33
C GLU A 129 -15.63 -47.41 -1.23
N PHE A 130 -15.32 -46.70 -0.13
CA PHE A 130 -13.97 -46.28 0.19
C PHE A 130 -13.02 -47.47 0.29
N PHE A 131 -13.39 -48.67 0.75
CA PHE A 131 -12.47 -49.83 0.83
C PHE A 131 -12.67 -50.87 -0.28
N ARG A 132 -13.31 -50.51 -1.40
CA ARG A 132 -13.66 -51.44 -2.50
C ARG A 132 -12.49 -52.32 -2.96
N TYR A 133 -11.28 -51.76 -3.02
CA TYR A 133 -10.07 -52.48 -3.48
C TYR A 133 -9.32 -53.24 -2.36
N PHE A 134 -9.64 -52.99 -1.09
CA PHE A 134 -9.12 -53.75 0.05
C PHE A 134 -10.07 -54.87 0.50
N ASN A 135 -11.37 -54.75 0.20
CA ASN A 135 -12.39 -55.72 0.57
C ASN A 135 -12.61 -56.79 -0.51
N THR A 136 -11.52 -57.31 -1.08
CA THR A 136 -11.57 -58.52 -1.89
C THR A 136 -11.82 -59.71 -0.98
N LYS A 137 -13.11 -59.99 -0.72
CA LYS A 137 -13.54 -61.27 -0.13
C LYS A 137 -13.00 -62.41 -0.99
N LYS A 138 -12.13 -63.22 -0.39
CA LYS A 138 -12.09 -64.66 -0.67
C LYS A 138 -13.30 -65.32 -0.02
#